data_AF-A0A2S8ZQU2-F1
#
_entry.id   AF-A0A2S8ZQU2-F1
#
_cell.length_a   1.000
_cell.length_b   1.000
_cell.length_c   1.000
_cell.angle_alpha   90.00
_cell.angle_beta   90.00
_cell.angle_gamma   90.00
#
_symmetry.space_group_name_H-M   'P 1'
#
loop_
_entity.id
_entity.type
_entity.pdbx_description
1 polymer ?
#
loop_
_entity_poly.entity_id
_entity_poly.type
_entity_poly.pdbx_seq_one_letter_code
_entity_poly.pdbx_strand_id
1 'polypeptide(L)'
;MTPLQKAKDLMDNGQYMSAVIILQNINGLSPKSENYRLLFMSNCWYKLEEYQWAIDIANNVLQKDEYNEIASQIKYLSYCELKDFDNALAEIIHFLSFNEADLYKVTLEELLTDIRDGFINDEDIVSKIKELALKNNCFE
;
A
#
# COMPACT_ATOMS: atom_id res chain seq x y z
N MET A 1 -13.52 6.68 -24.48
CA MET A 1 -13.09 6.27 -23.13
C MET A 1 -12.27 4.99 -23.26
N THR A 2 -11.07 4.95 -22.70
CA THR A 2 -10.22 3.74 -22.74
C THR A 2 -10.75 2.70 -21.74
N PRO A 3 -10.44 1.39 -21.90
CA PRO A 3 -10.80 0.38 -20.90
C PRO A 3 -10.24 0.71 -19.51
N LEU A 4 -9.02 1.24 -19.45
CA LEU A 4 -8.38 1.65 -18.19
C LEU A 4 -9.14 2.80 -17.51
N GLN A 5 -9.57 3.81 -18.28
CA GLN A 5 -10.39 4.90 -17.73
C GLN A 5 -11.74 4.38 -17.25
N LYS A 6 -12.40 3.50 -18.03
CA LYS A 6 -13.68 2.91 -17.63
C LYS A 6 -13.54 2.11 -16.32
N ALA A 7 -12.47 1.34 -16.16
CA ALA A 7 -12.21 0.62 -14.92
C ALA A 7 -12.00 1.58 -13.74
N LYS A 8 -11.25 2.68 -13.95
CA LYS A 8 -11.09 3.72 -12.93
C LYS A 8 -12.44 4.33 -12.53
N ASP A 9 -13.28 4.69 -13.50
CA ASP A 9 -14.59 5.29 -13.22
C ASP A 9 -15.49 4.32 -12.42
N LEU A 10 -15.44 3.02 -12.72
CA LEU A 10 -16.16 2.00 -11.93
C LEU A 10 -15.62 1.93 -10.49
N MET A 11 -14.29 1.94 -10.32
CA MET A 11 -13.64 1.94 -9.01
C MET A 11 -14.03 3.18 -8.20
N ASP A 12 -14.01 4.37 -8.81
CA ASP A 12 -14.41 5.64 -8.18
C ASP A 12 -15.90 5.61 -7.75
N ASN A 13 -16.74 4.83 -8.42
CA ASN A 13 -18.16 4.62 -8.08
C ASN A 13 -18.39 3.42 -7.13
N GLY A 14 -17.34 2.82 -6.58
CA GLY A 14 -17.42 1.67 -5.67
C GLY A 14 -17.78 0.34 -6.35
N GLN A 15 -17.81 0.28 -7.68
CA GLN A 15 -18.11 -0.94 -8.45
C GLN A 15 -16.83 -1.77 -8.67
N TYR A 16 -16.17 -2.16 -7.58
CA TYR A 16 -14.82 -2.75 -7.59
C TYR A 16 -14.73 -4.05 -8.39
N MET A 17 -15.67 -4.98 -8.21
CA MET A 17 -15.65 -6.25 -8.97
C MET A 17 -15.85 -6.01 -10.47
N SER A 18 -16.69 -5.04 -10.85
CA SER A 18 -16.84 -4.66 -12.26
C SER A 18 -15.57 -4.03 -12.82
N ALA A 19 -14.85 -3.22 -12.03
CA ALA A 19 -13.56 -2.68 -12.42
C ALA A 19 -12.52 -3.79 -12.63
N VAL A 20 -12.42 -4.74 -11.70
CA VAL A 20 -11.54 -5.92 -11.79
C VAL A 20 -11.77 -6.69 -13.10
N ILE A 21 -13.03 -7.00 -13.44
CA ILE A 21 -13.37 -7.73 -14.67
C ILE A 21 -12.83 -6.99 -15.90
N ILE A 22 -12.93 -5.66 -15.94
CA ILE A 22 -12.36 -4.88 -17.04
C ILE A 22 -10.84 -4.95 -17.02
N LEU A 23 -10.21 -4.70 -15.86
CA LEU A 23 -8.75 -4.67 -15.69
C LEU A 23 -8.10 -6.01 -16.09
N GLN A 24 -8.70 -7.15 -15.75
CA GLN A 24 -8.20 -8.48 -16.10
C GLN A 24 -8.15 -8.72 -17.62
N ASN A 25 -9.06 -8.09 -18.37
CA ASN A 25 -9.20 -8.30 -19.81
C ASN A 25 -8.43 -7.28 -20.67
N ILE A 26 -7.75 -6.29 -20.07
CA ILE A 26 -6.93 -5.34 -20.81
C ILE A 26 -5.60 -6.01 -21.19
N ASN A 27 -5.24 -5.94 -22.47
CA ASN A 27 -3.99 -6.46 -23.02
C ASN A 27 -3.26 -5.38 -23.82
N GLY A 28 -1.96 -5.56 -24.05
CA GLY A 28 -1.16 -4.68 -24.92
C GLY A 28 -0.94 -3.27 -24.37
N LEU A 29 -0.95 -3.11 -23.04
CA LEU A 29 -0.66 -1.82 -22.41
C LEU A 29 0.82 -1.46 -22.49
N SER A 30 1.10 -0.16 -22.54
CA SER A 30 2.45 0.34 -22.27
C SER A 30 2.88 -0.02 -20.84
N PRO A 31 4.19 -0.12 -20.52
CA PRO A 31 4.65 -0.42 -19.17
C PRO A 31 4.06 0.51 -18.10
N LYS A 32 3.95 1.81 -18.41
CA LYS A 32 3.33 2.80 -17.52
C LYS A 32 1.85 2.53 -17.28
N SER A 33 1.10 2.25 -18.35
CA SER A 33 -0.33 1.93 -18.25
C SER A 33 -0.57 0.59 -17.55
N GLU A 34 0.33 -0.36 -17.72
CA GLU A 34 0.30 -1.65 -17.04
C GLU A 34 0.50 -1.51 -15.53
N ASN A 35 1.42 -0.65 -15.09
CA ASN A 35 1.57 -0.34 -13.66
C ASN A 35 0.28 0.28 -13.07
N TYR A 36 -0.37 1.21 -13.78
CA TYR A 36 -1.67 1.73 -13.33
C TYR A 36 -2.76 0.67 -13.29
N ARG A 37 -2.80 -0.24 -14.27
CA ARG A 37 -3.76 -1.35 -14.30
C ARG A 37 -3.60 -2.23 -13.06
N LEU A 38 -2.37 -2.61 -12.73
CA LEU A 38 -2.07 -3.42 -11.55
C LEU A 38 -2.41 -2.67 -10.25
N LEU A 39 -2.05 -1.40 -10.15
CA LEU A 39 -2.37 -0.58 -8.97
C LEU A 39 -3.88 -0.48 -8.71
N PHE A 40 -4.67 -0.21 -9.76
CA PHE A 40 -6.13 -0.20 -9.64
C PHE A 40 -6.69 -1.57 -9.25
N MET A 41 -6.12 -2.64 -9.78
CA MET A 41 -6.56 -4.00 -9.48
C MET A 41 -6.25 -4.37 -8.02
N SER A 42 -5.06 -4.05 -7.52
CA SER A 42 -4.69 -4.22 -6.11
C SER A 42 -5.63 -3.44 -5.18
N ASN A 43 -5.91 -2.16 -5.48
CA ASN A 43 -6.87 -1.37 -4.70
C ASN A 43 -8.29 -1.97 -4.73
N CYS A 44 -8.75 -2.44 -5.90
CA CYS A 44 -10.07 -3.07 -5.99
C CYS A 44 -10.16 -4.33 -5.12
N TRP A 45 -9.11 -5.18 -5.10
CA TRP A 45 -9.09 -6.36 -4.24
C TRP A 45 -9.04 -6.01 -2.77
N TYR A 46 -8.28 -4.99 -2.38
CA TYR A 46 -8.30 -4.46 -1.02
C TYR A 46 -9.72 -4.02 -0.62
N LYS A 47 -10.41 -3.27 -1.49
CA LYS A 47 -11.79 -2.82 -1.24
C LYS A 47 -12.84 -3.93 -1.28
N LEU A 48 -12.50 -5.10 -1.84
CA LEU A 48 -13.31 -6.31 -1.82
C LEU A 48 -12.95 -7.24 -0.65
N GLU A 49 -12.05 -6.81 0.25
CA GLU A 49 -11.56 -7.59 1.40
C GLU A 49 -10.77 -8.85 1.00
N GLU A 50 -10.30 -8.91 -0.25
CA GLU A 50 -9.45 -9.98 -0.78
C GLU A 50 -7.97 -9.61 -0.60
N TYR A 51 -7.55 -9.51 0.67
CA TYR A 51 -6.28 -8.91 1.06
C TYR A 51 -5.05 -9.62 0.50
N GLN A 52 -5.07 -10.96 0.41
CA GLN A 52 -3.94 -11.70 -0.17
C GLN A 52 -3.72 -11.33 -1.65
N TRP A 53 -4.80 -11.17 -2.42
CA TRP A 53 -4.70 -10.78 -3.83
C TRP A 53 -4.25 -9.32 -3.96
N ALA A 54 -4.70 -8.44 -3.06
CA ALA A 54 -4.23 -7.07 -2.98
C ALA A 54 -2.72 -7.00 -2.75
N ILE A 55 -2.20 -7.78 -1.79
CA ILE A 55 -0.78 -7.91 -1.46
C ILE A 55 0.03 -8.40 -2.65
N ASP A 56 -0.38 -9.51 -3.26
CA ASP A 56 0.37 -10.13 -4.37
C ASP A 56 0.49 -9.17 -5.56
N ILE A 57 -0.58 -8.43 -5.88
CA ILE A 57 -0.59 -7.48 -6.98
C ILE A 57 0.19 -6.20 -6.62
N ALA A 58 0.05 -5.69 -5.39
CA ALA A 58 0.85 -4.55 -4.92
C ALA A 58 2.34 -4.86 -4.99
N ASN A 59 2.73 -6.07 -4.57
CA ASN A 59 4.11 -6.54 -4.66
C ASN A 59 4.62 -6.56 -6.11
N ASN A 60 3.78 -6.97 -7.07
CA ASN A 60 4.13 -6.91 -8.49
C ASN A 60 4.31 -5.47 -9.01
N VAL A 61 3.60 -4.48 -8.43
CA VAL A 61 3.83 -3.06 -8.73
C VAL A 61 5.17 -2.62 -8.15
N LEU A 62 5.44 -2.92 -6.88
CA LEU A 62 6.66 -2.54 -6.18
C LEU A 62 7.94 -3.14 -6.80
N GLN A 63 7.86 -4.36 -7.34
CA GLN A 63 8.97 -4.95 -8.11
C GLN A 63 9.35 -4.17 -9.38
N LYS A 64 8.43 -3.35 -9.90
CA LYS A 64 8.62 -2.54 -11.12
C LYS A 64 8.83 -1.06 -10.80
N ASP A 65 8.34 -0.61 -9.66
CA ASP A 65 8.33 0.78 -9.20
C ASP A 65 8.39 0.79 -7.67
N GLU A 66 9.61 0.69 -7.13
CA GLU A 66 9.86 0.61 -5.68
C GLU A 66 9.52 1.91 -4.92
N TYR A 67 9.28 3.00 -5.67
CA TYR A 67 8.89 4.32 -5.15
C TYR A 67 7.35 4.47 -5.06
N ASN A 68 6.59 3.44 -5.43
CA ASN A 68 5.13 3.51 -5.47
C ASN A 68 4.50 3.39 -4.07
N GLU A 69 4.39 4.52 -3.37
CA GLU A 69 3.86 4.55 -2.01
C GLU A 69 2.42 4.03 -1.90
N ILE A 70 1.58 4.24 -2.92
CA ILE A 70 0.20 3.72 -2.91
C ILE A 70 0.22 2.19 -2.88
N ALA A 71 1.08 1.53 -3.68
CA ALA A 71 1.20 0.09 -3.68
C ALA A 71 1.71 -0.44 -2.32
N SER A 72 2.74 0.21 -1.76
CA SER A 72 3.24 -0.10 -0.42
C SER A 72 2.12 0.02 0.63
N GLN A 73 1.36 1.12 0.60
CA GLN A 73 0.29 1.37 1.56
C GLN A 73 -0.83 0.33 1.45
N ILE A 74 -1.23 -0.07 0.24
CA ILE A 74 -2.20 -1.16 0.05
C ILE A 74 -1.66 -2.46 0.67
N LYS A 75 -0.38 -2.78 0.46
CA LYS A 75 0.25 -3.98 1.03
C LYS A 75 0.30 -3.93 2.56
N TYR A 76 0.74 -2.80 3.13
CA TYR A 76 0.72 -2.54 4.59
C TYR A 76 -0.67 -2.71 5.19
N LEU A 77 -1.68 -2.02 4.65
CA LEU A 77 -3.05 -2.06 5.17
C LEU A 77 -3.64 -3.47 5.04
N SER A 78 -3.36 -4.16 3.93
CA SER A 78 -3.81 -5.54 3.74
C SER A 78 -3.23 -6.49 4.80
N TYR A 79 -1.96 -6.33 5.17
CA TYR A 79 -1.37 -7.09 6.29
C TYR A 79 -2.06 -6.75 7.62
N CYS A 80 -2.34 -5.47 7.89
CA CYS A 80 -3.07 -5.06 9.09
C CYS A 80 -4.47 -5.70 9.16
N GLU A 81 -5.22 -5.72 8.07
CA GLU A 81 -6.55 -6.34 8.00
C GLU A 81 -6.49 -7.87 8.21
N LEU A 82 -5.40 -8.51 7.75
CA LEU A 82 -5.10 -9.90 8.04
C LEU A 82 -4.56 -10.14 9.46
N LYS A 83 -4.35 -9.08 10.25
CA LYS A 83 -3.71 -9.08 11.59
C LYS A 83 -2.28 -9.62 11.56
N ASP A 84 -1.61 -9.50 10.42
CA ASP A 84 -0.21 -9.86 10.21
C ASP A 84 0.67 -8.62 10.44
N PHE A 85 0.73 -8.20 11.71
CA PHE A 85 1.41 -6.95 12.07
C PHE A 85 2.91 -6.99 11.85
N ASP A 86 3.54 -8.17 11.94
CA ASP A 86 4.97 -8.34 11.66
C ASP A 86 5.29 -7.97 10.21
N ASN A 87 4.52 -8.49 9.25
CA ASN A 87 4.70 -8.15 7.85
C ASN A 87 4.25 -6.71 7.51
N ALA A 88 3.24 -6.18 8.20
CA ALA A 88 2.86 -4.78 8.07
C ALA A 88 4.02 -3.85 8.47
N LEU A 89 4.57 -4.05 9.67
CA LEU A 89 5.70 -3.26 10.18
C LEU A 89 6.94 -3.42 9.29
N ALA A 90 7.22 -4.64 8.83
CA ALA A 90 8.31 -4.89 7.89
C ALA A 90 8.13 -4.12 6.57
N GLU A 91 6.91 -4.06 6.02
CA GLU A 91 6.62 -3.35 4.77
C GLU A 91 6.85 -1.85 4.90
N ILE A 92 6.28 -1.19 5.92
CA ILE A 92 6.44 0.26 6.11
C ILE A 92 7.90 0.63 6.42
N ILE A 93 8.60 -0.18 7.22
CA ILE A 93 10.02 0.01 7.51
C ILE A 93 10.85 -0.12 6.23
N HIS A 94 10.60 -1.17 5.44
CA HIS A 94 11.30 -1.41 4.19
C HIS A 94 11.09 -0.23 3.23
N PHE A 95 9.84 0.16 2.98
CA PHE A 95 9.51 1.23 2.05
C PHE A 95 10.18 2.56 2.45
N LEU A 96 10.02 2.98 3.71
CA LEU A 96 10.52 4.28 4.18
C LEU A 96 12.04 4.32 4.40
N SER A 97 12.71 3.16 4.42
CA SER A 97 14.18 3.12 4.42
C SER A 97 14.75 3.73 3.14
N PHE A 98 14.06 3.58 2.01
CA PHE A 98 14.51 4.06 0.70
C PHE A 98 13.70 5.24 0.15
N ASN A 99 12.50 5.45 0.68
CA ASN A 99 11.56 6.47 0.21
C ASN A 99 11.25 7.54 1.28
N GLU A 100 10.66 8.64 0.84
CA GLU A 100 10.02 9.64 1.72
C GLU A 100 8.60 9.17 2.03
N ALA A 101 8.07 9.56 3.20
CA ALA A 101 6.68 9.36 3.55
C ALA A 101 5.87 10.55 3.02
N ASP A 102 4.99 10.35 2.04
CA ASP A 102 3.94 11.32 1.71
C ASP A 102 2.61 10.85 2.29
N LEU A 103 2.19 9.63 1.95
CA LEU A 103 0.98 8.97 2.43
C LEU A 103 1.17 8.31 3.80
N TYR A 104 2.38 7.88 4.13
CA TYR A 104 2.68 7.19 5.39
C TYR A 104 2.86 8.12 6.60
N LYS A 105 2.84 9.44 6.44
CA LYS A 105 3.06 10.37 7.58
C LYS A 105 2.10 10.14 8.73
N VAL A 106 0.81 10.03 8.44
CA VAL A 106 -0.21 9.77 9.47
C VAL A 106 0.00 8.40 10.11
N THR A 107 0.34 7.39 9.31
CA THR A 107 0.65 6.05 9.83
C THR A 107 1.88 6.06 10.74
N LEU A 108 2.91 6.84 10.44
CA LEU A 108 4.06 7.01 11.33
C LEU A 108 3.65 7.66 12.66
N GLU A 109 2.81 8.68 12.63
CA GLU A 109 2.30 9.34 13.85
C GLU A 109 1.46 8.39 14.73
N GLU A 110 0.65 7.54 14.11
CA GLU A 110 -0.10 6.48 14.78
C GLU A 110 0.84 5.45 15.42
N LEU A 111 1.86 4.99 14.69
CA LEU A 111 2.85 4.04 15.21
C LEU A 111 3.66 4.63 16.37
N LEU A 112 3.98 5.94 16.36
CA LEU A 112 4.61 6.61 17.51
C LEU A 112 3.69 6.61 18.73
N THR A 113 2.39 6.84 18.53
CA THR A 113 1.38 6.72 19.59
C THR A 113 1.32 5.31 20.14
N ASP A 114 1.33 4.29 19.27
CA ASP A 114 1.32 2.88 19.69
C ASP A 114 2.57 2.49 20.47
N ILE A 115 3.73 3.05 20.12
CA ILE A 115 4.98 2.91 20.88
C ILE A 115 4.86 3.56 22.27
N ARG A 116 4.35 4.80 22.35
CA ARG A 116 4.16 5.50 23.62
C ARG A 116 3.24 4.71 24.54
N ASP A 117 2.14 4.21 24.00
CA ASP A 117 1.10 3.50 24.75
C ASP A 117 1.53 2.06 25.10
N GLY A 118 2.69 1.62 24.60
CA GLY A 118 3.32 0.33 24.92
C GLY A 118 2.81 -0.86 24.11
N PHE A 119 2.04 -0.61 23.05
CA PHE A 119 1.56 -1.63 22.12
C PHE A 119 2.68 -2.17 21.22
N ILE A 120 3.67 -1.32 20.90
CA ILE A 120 4.90 -1.71 20.19
C ILE A 120 6.08 -1.52 21.15
N ASN A 121 6.76 -2.60 21.50
CA ASN A 121 7.82 -2.59 22.51
C ASN A 121 9.09 -3.36 22.11
N ASP A 122 9.13 -3.95 20.92
CA ASP A 122 10.36 -4.51 20.35
C ASP A 122 11.37 -3.39 20.09
N GLU A 123 12.55 -3.48 20.70
CA GLU A 123 13.54 -2.40 20.72
C GLU A 123 14.04 -2.02 19.32
N ASP A 124 14.25 -3.01 18.45
CA ASP A 124 14.74 -2.79 17.09
C ASP A 124 13.67 -2.10 16.24
N ILE A 125 12.41 -2.56 16.33
CA ILE A 125 11.26 -1.95 15.65
C ILE A 125 11.05 -0.51 16.15
N VAL A 126 11.01 -0.31 17.47
CA VAL A 126 10.82 1.01 18.09
C VAL A 126 11.90 1.99 17.61
N SER A 127 13.17 1.57 17.66
CA SER A 127 14.29 2.39 17.21
C SER A 127 14.13 2.76 15.75
N LYS A 128 13.75 1.79 14.89
CA LYS A 128 13.63 2.03 13.46
C LYS A 128 12.48 2.96 13.11
N ILE A 129 11.31 2.79 13.73
CA ILE A 129 10.15 3.67 13.52
C ILE A 129 10.47 5.10 13.94
N LYS A 130 11.15 5.31 15.08
CA LYS A 130 11.55 6.64 15.54
C LYS A 130 12.56 7.31 14.58
N GLU A 131 13.52 6.55 14.05
CA GLU A 131 14.44 7.04 13.03
C GLU A 131 13.70 7.50 11.76
N LEU A 132 12.76 6.67 11.27
CA LEU A 132 11.96 6.96 10.09
C LEU A 132 11.03 8.16 10.29
N ALA A 133 10.41 8.28 11.47
CA ALA A 133 9.60 9.44 11.83
C ALA A 133 10.42 10.73 11.81
N LEU A 134 11.59 10.73 12.43
CA LEU A 134 12.50 11.87 12.45
C LEU A 134 12.92 12.27 11.02
N LYS A 135 13.31 11.30 10.18
CA LYS A 135 13.65 11.51 8.77
C LYS A 135 12.52 12.20 7.99
N ASN A 136 11.27 11.89 8.32
CA ASN A 136 10.09 12.38 7.61
C ASN A 136 9.42 13.60 8.27
N ASN A 137 10.06 14.20 9.28
CA ASN A 137 9.52 15.31 10.07
C ASN A 137 8.16 14.99 10.71
N CYS A 138 7.93 13.74 11.08
CA CYS A 138 6.81 13.32 11.92
C CYS A 138 7.25 13.46 13.38
N PHE A 139 6.54 14.29 14.13
CA PHE A 139 6.81 14.54 15.53
C PHE A 139 5.57 14.20 16.35
N GLU A 140 5.80 13.71 17.56
CA GLU A 140 4.77 13.52 18.57
C GLU A 140 4.36 14.85 19.22
#